data_AF-A0A2N1UH69-F1
#
_entry.id   AF-A0A2N1UH69-F1
#
_cell.length_a   1.000
_cell.length_b   1.000
_cell.length_c   1.000
_cell.angle_alpha   90.00
_cell.angle_beta   90.00
_cell.angle_gamma   90.00
#
_symmetry.space_group_name_H-M   'P 1'
#
loop_
_entity.id
_entity.type
_entity.pdbx_description
1 polymer ?
#
loop_
_entity_poly.entity_id
_entity_poly.type
_entity_poly.pdbx_seq_one_letter_code
_entity_poly.pdbx_strand_id
1 'polypeptide(L)'
;MLESRVMLLSDYAQKYVEKGRKASEKKGFWGNMIGGVGGSKASERKLTAGLGDELQPGELAAEDFAPFCRIDDRTIYIKKNASECWVAIVEDDALWDLSEWGEDYCFITRFLAEVYFMITRDDFHIDDDERTVFQALAGCIEATGEEIIDARNLVYWTLLDNVVEDEVITDEEHETLARIRKELELDEKNVKDLHQKIIEDYYSITCKFSEDGEPDPDQIENIKEMAARLGVTVKF
;
A
#
# COMPACT_ATOMS: atom_id res chain seq x y z
N MET A 1 -28.70 -11.91 5.45
CA MET A 1 -27.35 -11.76 6.05
C MET A 1 -26.66 -10.70 5.23
N LEU A 2 -26.20 -9.61 5.85
CA LEU A 2 -25.22 -8.75 5.18
C LEU A 2 -23.99 -9.63 4.99
N GLU A 3 -23.62 -9.93 3.75
CA GLU A 3 -22.35 -10.58 3.49
C GLU A 3 -21.24 -9.67 4.05
N SER A 4 -20.37 -10.26 4.87
CA SER A 4 -19.19 -9.53 5.35
C SER A 4 -18.37 -9.11 4.14
N ARG A 5 -18.10 -7.81 4.06
CA ARG A 5 -17.33 -7.18 2.99
C ARG A 5 -15.92 -7.74 2.91
N VAL A 6 -15.31 -7.93 4.08
CA VAL A 6 -14.01 -8.55 4.25
C VAL A 6 -14.17 -9.82 5.09
N MET A 7 -13.47 -10.89 4.71
CA MET A 7 -13.47 -12.12 5.51
C MET A 7 -12.26 -12.99 5.23
N LEU A 8 -11.79 -13.70 6.25
CA LEU A 8 -10.86 -14.81 6.08
C LEU A 8 -11.61 -16.04 5.55
N LEU A 9 -11.00 -16.75 4.61
CA LEU A 9 -11.62 -17.89 3.92
C LEU A 9 -11.12 -19.25 4.41
N SER A 10 -10.18 -19.29 5.37
CA SER A 10 -9.65 -20.55 5.89
C SER A 10 -9.15 -20.45 7.34
N ASP A 11 -9.22 -21.57 8.06
CA ASP A 11 -8.55 -21.76 9.36
C ASP A 11 -7.03 -21.58 9.24
N TYR A 12 -6.49 -21.81 8.03
CA TYR A 12 -5.09 -21.50 7.70
C TYR A 12 -4.83 -20.00 7.82
N ALA A 13 -5.67 -19.15 7.22
CA ALA A 13 -5.53 -17.70 7.29
C ALA A 13 -5.66 -17.17 8.72
N GLN A 14 -6.57 -17.74 9.52
CA GLN A 14 -6.79 -17.32 10.90
C GLN A 14 -5.54 -17.50 11.80
N LYS A 15 -4.69 -18.49 11.52
CA LYS A 15 -3.43 -18.71 12.25
C LYS A 15 -2.42 -17.57 12.10
N TYR A 16 -2.55 -16.74 11.05
CA TYR A 16 -1.63 -15.64 10.79
C TYR A 16 -2.07 -14.32 11.42
N VAL A 17 -3.31 -14.20 11.88
CA VAL A 17 -3.80 -13.02 12.61
C VAL A 17 -2.93 -12.75 13.83
N GLU A 18 -2.67 -13.78 14.65
CA GLU A 18 -1.82 -13.63 15.84
C GLU A 18 -0.35 -13.39 15.51
N LYS A 19 0.13 -13.84 14.34
CA LYS A 19 1.49 -13.55 13.87
C LYS A 19 1.64 -12.08 13.49
N GLY A 20 0.64 -11.50 12.81
CA GLY A 20 0.58 -10.06 12.52
C GLY A 20 0.40 -9.18 13.77
N ARG A 21 -0.12 -9.74 14.88
CA ARG A 21 -0.50 -8.99 16.09
C ARG A 21 0.62 -8.78 17.13
N LYS A 22 1.75 -9.50 17.07
CA LYS A 22 2.66 -9.60 18.23
C LYS A 22 3.60 -8.39 18.42
N ALA A 23 3.12 -7.43 19.21
CA ALA A 23 3.80 -6.50 20.12
C ALA A 23 4.87 -5.52 19.57
N SER A 24 4.44 -4.28 19.32
CA SER A 24 5.31 -3.09 19.32
C SER A 24 4.97 -2.16 20.49
N GLU A 25 5.91 -1.31 20.87
CA GLU A 25 5.73 -0.27 21.89
C GLU A 25 4.86 0.92 21.42
N LYS A 26 4.43 0.94 20.14
CA LYS A 26 3.65 2.04 19.55
C LYS A 26 2.15 1.74 19.62
N LYS A 27 1.39 2.66 20.22
CA LYS A 27 -0.09 2.66 20.13
C LYS A 27 -0.51 2.93 18.68
N GLY A 28 -1.34 2.07 18.09
CA GLY A 28 -1.85 2.26 16.73
C GLY A 28 -2.07 0.97 15.93
N PHE A 29 -2.87 1.01 14.86
CA PHE A 29 -3.07 -0.12 13.95
C PHE A 29 -1.76 -0.53 13.28
N TRP A 30 -1.10 0.42 12.62
CA TRP A 30 0.18 0.19 11.94
C TRP A 30 1.30 -0.05 12.93
N GLY A 31 1.31 0.70 14.03
CA GLY A 31 2.21 0.48 15.16
C GLY A 31 2.24 -0.99 15.61
N ASN A 32 1.10 -1.64 15.76
CA ASN A 32 1.01 -3.03 16.23
C ASN A 32 1.66 -4.06 15.29
N MET A 33 1.78 -3.75 13.99
CA MET A 33 2.38 -4.67 13.00
C MET A 33 3.92 -4.56 12.92
N ILE A 34 4.49 -3.44 13.36
CA ILE A 34 5.93 -3.15 13.23
C ILE A 34 6.81 -3.92 14.24
N GLY A 35 6.27 -4.35 15.39
CA GLY A 35 7.08 -4.84 16.53
C GLY A 35 7.35 -6.35 16.59
N GLY A 36 6.67 -7.15 15.77
CA GLY A 36 6.68 -8.62 15.90
C GLY A 36 7.67 -9.39 15.05
N VAL A 37 8.29 -8.74 14.06
CA VAL A 37 9.27 -9.38 13.17
C VAL A 37 10.70 -9.13 13.68
N GLY A 38 10.84 -9.05 15.00
CA GLY A 38 12.11 -8.93 15.72
C GLY A 38 12.75 -10.31 15.87
N GLY A 39 13.44 -10.78 14.83
CA GLY A 39 14.11 -12.06 14.84
C GLY A 39 15.06 -12.30 13.66
N SER A 40 15.90 -11.31 13.35
CA SER A 40 17.22 -11.45 12.72
C SER A 40 17.54 -12.79 12.03
N LYS A 41 16.87 -13.07 10.93
CA LYS A 41 17.42 -13.80 9.80
C LYS A 41 16.93 -13.06 8.56
N ALA A 42 17.84 -12.77 7.64
CA ALA A 42 17.41 -12.56 6.26
C ALA A 42 16.61 -13.81 5.91
N SER A 43 15.28 -13.69 5.82
CA SER A 43 14.54 -14.79 5.25
C SER A 43 15.06 -14.91 3.84
N GLU A 44 15.54 -16.10 3.47
CA GLU A 44 15.62 -16.56 2.08
C GLU A 44 14.19 -16.69 1.50
N ARG A 45 13.29 -15.75 1.84
CA ARG A 45 11.94 -15.72 1.33
C ARG A 45 12.07 -15.23 -0.09
N LYS A 46 11.47 -15.98 -1.01
CA LYS A 46 11.15 -15.47 -2.32
C LYS A 46 9.65 -15.22 -2.35
N LEU A 47 9.27 -13.94 -2.43
CA LEU A 47 7.89 -13.54 -2.62
C LEU A 47 7.73 -13.03 -4.05
N THR A 48 7.06 -13.83 -4.85
CA THR A 48 6.84 -13.56 -6.28
C THR A 48 5.34 -13.49 -6.54
N ALA A 49 4.96 -12.60 -7.46
CA ALA A 49 3.68 -12.67 -8.13
C ALA A 49 3.39 -14.12 -8.55
N GLY A 50 2.16 -14.60 -8.35
CA GLY A 50 1.70 -15.81 -9.00
C GLY A 50 2.02 -15.70 -10.49
N LEU A 51 2.69 -16.72 -11.02
CA LEU A 51 3.27 -16.77 -12.36
C LEU A 51 2.38 -16.07 -13.41
N GLY A 52 2.94 -15.04 -14.05
CA GLY A 52 2.25 -14.17 -15.00
C GLY A 52 1.65 -14.89 -16.21
N ASP A 53 0.65 -14.24 -16.81
CA ASP A 53 -0.05 -14.49 -18.08
C ASP A 53 -0.63 -15.89 -18.39
N GLU A 54 -0.09 -16.97 -17.84
CA GLU A 54 -0.48 -18.34 -18.21
C GLU A 54 -1.48 -18.98 -17.23
N LEU A 55 -1.52 -18.52 -15.97
CA LEU A 55 -2.36 -19.13 -14.93
C LEU A 55 -3.79 -18.59 -14.99
N GLN A 56 -4.78 -19.47 -15.17
CA GLN A 56 -6.19 -19.11 -15.11
C GLN A 56 -6.76 -19.31 -13.69
N PRO A 57 -7.78 -18.55 -13.25
CA PRO A 57 -8.37 -18.73 -11.92
C PRO A 57 -8.81 -20.16 -11.58
N GLY A 58 -9.27 -20.91 -12.58
CA GLY A 58 -9.65 -22.32 -12.44
C GLY A 58 -8.49 -23.29 -12.14
N GLU A 59 -7.24 -22.85 -12.36
CA GLU A 59 -6.03 -23.66 -12.20
C GLU A 59 -5.36 -23.45 -10.84
N LEU A 60 -5.73 -22.40 -10.11
CA LEU A 60 -5.15 -22.03 -8.81
C LEU A 60 -5.13 -23.20 -7.82
N ALA A 61 -6.26 -23.91 -7.68
CA ALA A 61 -6.35 -25.04 -6.75
C ALA A 61 -5.47 -26.23 -7.16
N ALA A 62 -5.26 -26.45 -8.47
CA ALA A 62 -4.36 -27.49 -8.97
C ALA A 62 -2.89 -27.14 -8.74
N GLU A 63 -2.58 -25.83 -8.71
CA GLU A 63 -1.26 -25.27 -8.42
C GLU A 63 -1.02 -25.00 -6.93
N ASP A 64 -1.80 -25.60 -6.03
CA ASP A 64 -1.70 -25.47 -4.56
C ASP A 64 -1.95 -24.05 -3.99
N PHE A 65 -2.61 -23.16 -4.75
CA PHE A 65 -3.09 -21.90 -4.21
C PHE A 65 -4.37 -22.13 -3.39
N ALA A 66 -4.34 -21.71 -2.12
CA ALA A 66 -5.49 -21.77 -1.24
C ALA A 66 -6.15 -20.40 -1.10
N PRO A 67 -7.49 -20.29 -1.14
CA PRO A 67 -8.18 -19.04 -0.86
C PRO A 67 -7.87 -18.59 0.58
N PHE A 68 -7.35 -17.37 0.71
CA PHE A 68 -6.87 -16.83 1.99
C PHE A 68 -7.90 -15.88 2.60
N CYS A 69 -8.30 -14.86 1.86
CA CYS A 69 -9.32 -13.90 2.26
C CYS A 69 -10.11 -13.38 1.06
N ARG A 70 -11.30 -12.84 1.33
CA ARG A 70 -12.12 -12.08 0.38
C ARG A 70 -12.19 -10.63 0.86
N ILE A 71 -12.03 -9.70 -0.07
CA ILE A 71 -12.25 -8.26 0.11
C ILE A 71 -13.15 -7.84 -1.05
N ASP A 72 -14.42 -7.57 -0.76
CA ASP A 72 -15.44 -7.31 -1.77
C ASP A 72 -15.61 -8.49 -2.75
N ASP A 73 -15.48 -8.21 -4.04
CA ASP A 73 -15.46 -9.13 -5.18
C ASP A 73 -14.10 -9.79 -5.39
N ARG A 74 -13.07 -9.37 -4.66
CA ARG A 74 -11.69 -9.85 -4.81
C ARG A 74 -11.40 -10.99 -3.85
N THR A 75 -10.85 -12.08 -4.36
CA THR A 75 -10.33 -13.18 -3.56
C THR A 75 -8.83 -13.24 -3.67
N ILE A 76 -8.14 -13.14 -2.53
CA ILE A 76 -6.69 -13.31 -2.44
C ILE A 76 -6.40 -14.77 -2.13
N TYR A 77 -5.59 -15.39 -2.99
CA TYR A 77 -5.10 -16.73 -2.84
C TYR A 77 -3.62 -16.72 -2.47
N ILE A 78 -3.24 -17.65 -1.60
CA ILE A 78 -1.85 -17.81 -1.18
C ILE A 78 -1.43 -19.26 -1.40
N LYS A 79 -0.30 -19.43 -2.08
CA LYS A 79 0.51 -20.65 -2.04
C LYS A 79 1.70 -20.34 -1.17
N LYS A 80 1.98 -21.15 -0.15
CA LYS A 80 3.12 -20.90 0.74
C LYS A 80 3.78 -22.21 1.14
N ASN A 81 5.10 -22.29 0.94
CA ASN A 81 5.94 -23.37 1.43
C ASN A 81 6.97 -22.82 2.45
N ALA A 82 8.01 -23.59 2.77
CA ALA A 82 8.98 -23.20 3.80
C ALA A 82 9.89 -22.02 3.41
N SER A 83 10.07 -21.75 2.11
CA SER A 83 10.99 -20.73 1.57
C SER A 83 10.32 -19.74 0.63
N GLU A 84 9.10 -20.00 0.16
CA GLU A 84 8.46 -19.22 -0.88
C GLU A 84 6.99 -18.97 -0.54
N CYS A 85 6.52 -17.79 -0.91
CA CYS A 85 5.14 -17.38 -0.80
C CYS A 85 4.73 -16.75 -2.13
N TRP A 86 3.61 -17.20 -2.69
CA TRP A 86 3.03 -16.64 -3.90
C TRP A 86 1.65 -16.10 -3.58
N VAL A 87 1.35 -14.96 -4.19
CA VAL A 87 0.08 -14.27 -4.08
C VAL A 87 -0.58 -14.24 -5.44
N ALA A 88 -1.86 -14.58 -5.46
CA ALA A 88 -2.74 -14.42 -6.61
C ALA A 88 -4.00 -13.67 -6.18
N ILE A 89 -4.48 -12.74 -7.01
CA ILE A 89 -5.69 -11.97 -6.74
C ILE A 89 -6.66 -12.26 -7.89
N VAL A 90 -7.86 -12.72 -7.56
CA VAL A 90 -8.94 -12.95 -8.53
C VAL A 90 -10.05 -11.96 -8.29
N GLU A 91 -10.50 -11.30 -9.34
CA GLU A 91 -11.63 -10.37 -9.38
C GLU A 91 -12.47 -10.71 -10.62
N ASP A 92 -13.79 -10.91 -10.45
CA ASP A 92 -14.71 -11.22 -11.57
C ASP A 92 -14.22 -12.35 -12.51
N ASP A 93 -13.72 -13.45 -11.94
CA ASP A 93 -13.14 -14.59 -12.68
C ASP A 93 -11.92 -14.24 -13.56
N ALA A 94 -11.24 -13.13 -13.28
CA ALA A 94 -9.97 -12.75 -13.90
C ALA A 94 -8.85 -12.70 -12.86
N LEU A 95 -7.66 -13.17 -13.26
CA LEU A 95 -6.44 -13.05 -12.45
C LEU A 95 -5.83 -11.67 -12.69
N TRP A 96 -5.48 -10.96 -11.62
CA TRP A 96 -4.70 -9.73 -11.73
C TRP A 96 -3.29 -10.04 -12.25
N ASP A 97 -2.80 -9.22 -13.18
CA ASP A 97 -1.39 -9.21 -13.55
C ASP A 97 -0.59 -8.42 -12.49
N LEU A 98 0.28 -9.12 -11.77
CA LEU A 98 1.13 -8.56 -10.73
C LEU A 98 2.61 -8.50 -11.15
N SER A 99 2.91 -8.76 -12.44
CA SER A 99 4.27 -8.87 -12.96
C SER A 99 5.10 -7.58 -12.78
N GLU A 100 4.45 -6.43 -12.83
CA GLU A 100 5.10 -5.11 -12.67
C GLU A 100 5.33 -4.72 -11.20
N TRP A 101 4.84 -5.51 -10.24
CA TRP A 101 4.95 -5.17 -8.81
C TRP A 101 6.33 -5.52 -8.22
N GLY A 102 7.20 -6.11 -9.03
CA GLY A 102 8.54 -6.53 -8.65
C GLY A 102 8.55 -7.81 -7.81
N GLU A 103 9.65 -8.01 -7.07
CA GLU A 103 9.85 -9.18 -6.19
C GLU A 103 10.18 -8.73 -4.76
N ASP A 104 9.96 -9.62 -3.79
CA ASP A 104 10.35 -9.47 -2.39
C ASP A 104 9.92 -8.13 -1.76
N TYR A 105 10.87 -7.26 -1.42
CA TYR A 105 10.64 -6.01 -0.71
C TYR A 105 9.67 -5.10 -1.47
N CYS A 106 9.90 -4.93 -2.78
CA CYS A 106 9.06 -4.09 -3.63
C CYS A 106 7.64 -4.64 -3.71
N PHE A 107 7.53 -5.96 -3.93
CA PHE A 107 6.24 -6.62 -4.01
C PHE A 107 5.47 -6.52 -2.68
N ILE A 108 6.11 -6.82 -1.54
CA ILE A 108 5.46 -6.78 -0.22
C ILE A 108 4.95 -5.36 0.08
N THR A 109 5.78 -4.36 -0.16
CA THR A 109 5.45 -2.95 0.06
C THR A 109 4.25 -2.54 -0.81
N ARG A 110 4.29 -2.87 -2.11
CA ARG A 110 3.20 -2.60 -3.06
C ARG A 110 1.93 -3.35 -2.68
N PHE A 111 2.03 -4.65 -2.41
CA PHE A 111 0.89 -5.50 -2.07
C PHE A 111 0.19 -5.02 -0.79
N LEU A 112 0.93 -4.65 0.26
CA LEU A 112 0.32 -4.11 1.47
C LEU A 112 -0.37 -2.77 1.24
N ALA A 113 0.20 -1.90 0.40
CA ALA A 113 -0.43 -0.64 0.03
C ALA A 113 -1.73 -0.87 -0.75
N GLU A 114 -1.71 -1.78 -1.74
CA GLU A 114 -2.88 -2.13 -2.53
C GLU A 114 -3.97 -2.80 -1.70
N VAL A 115 -3.60 -3.70 -0.78
CA VAL A 115 -4.55 -4.28 0.19
C VAL A 115 -5.18 -3.20 1.06
N TYR A 116 -4.42 -2.17 1.46
CA TYR A 116 -4.97 -1.04 2.20
C TYR A 116 -6.02 -0.29 1.37
N PHE A 117 -5.77 -0.02 0.09
CA PHE A 117 -6.74 0.61 -0.80
C PHE A 117 -7.97 -0.27 -1.04
N MET A 118 -7.79 -1.57 -1.31
CA MET A 118 -8.89 -2.52 -1.48
C MET A 118 -9.81 -2.57 -0.24
N ILE A 119 -9.19 -2.54 0.95
CA ILE A 119 -9.94 -2.54 2.21
C ILE A 119 -10.59 -1.18 2.42
N THR A 120 -9.86 -0.08 2.42
CA THR A 120 -10.41 1.20 2.88
C THR A 120 -11.21 1.97 1.82
N ARG A 121 -11.10 1.58 0.55
CA ARG A 121 -11.72 2.26 -0.59
C ARG A 121 -11.45 3.77 -0.54
N ASP A 122 -12.45 4.57 -0.16
CA ASP A 122 -12.42 6.03 -0.17
C ASP A 122 -12.44 6.66 1.24
N ASP A 123 -12.71 5.90 2.31
CA ASP A 123 -12.80 6.44 3.66
C ASP A 123 -11.48 6.38 4.44
N PHE A 124 -10.53 5.58 3.96
CA PHE A 124 -9.19 5.39 4.51
C PHE A 124 -9.16 4.91 5.96
N HIS A 125 -10.29 4.42 6.48
CA HIS A 125 -10.42 3.95 7.85
C HIS A 125 -10.46 2.42 7.89
N ILE A 126 -9.84 1.84 8.92
CA ILE A 126 -9.81 0.38 9.13
C ILE A 126 -10.62 -0.01 10.37
N ASP A 127 -11.70 -0.76 10.15
CA ASP A 127 -12.49 -1.40 11.20
C ASP A 127 -11.83 -2.70 11.74
N ASP A 128 -12.49 -3.40 12.66
CA ASP A 128 -11.92 -4.58 13.33
C ASP A 128 -11.84 -5.83 12.42
N ASP A 129 -12.78 -6.01 11.49
CA ASP A 129 -12.77 -7.15 10.56
C ASP A 129 -11.72 -6.92 9.46
N GLU A 130 -11.65 -5.70 8.97
CA GLU A 130 -10.65 -5.20 8.02
C GLU A 130 -9.23 -5.30 8.59
N ARG A 131 -9.07 -4.88 9.85
CA ARG A 131 -7.83 -5.05 10.61
C ARG A 131 -7.41 -6.51 10.68
N THR A 132 -8.37 -7.39 10.94
CA THR A 132 -8.10 -8.84 11.06
C THR A 132 -7.60 -9.42 9.75
N VAL A 133 -8.23 -9.06 8.63
CA VAL A 133 -7.79 -9.50 7.29
C VAL A 133 -6.41 -8.94 6.95
N PHE A 134 -6.18 -7.63 7.15
CA PHE A 134 -4.90 -7.01 6.87
C PHE A 134 -3.76 -7.62 7.70
N GLN A 135 -3.99 -7.85 9.00
CA GLN A 135 -3.00 -8.47 9.89
C GLN A 135 -2.71 -9.92 9.50
N ALA A 136 -3.72 -10.68 9.07
CA ALA A 136 -3.52 -12.04 8.59
C ALA A 136 -2.65 -12.05 7.33
N LEU A 137 -2.87 -11.14 6.39
CA LEU A 137 -2.07 -11.01 5.17
C LEU A 137 -0.62 -10.62 5.49
N ALA A 138 -0.42 -9.55 6.26
CA ALA A 138 0.92 -9.09 6.67
C ALA A 138 1.68 -10.19 7.43
N GLY A 139 1.00 -10.92 8.33
CA GLY A 139 1.58 -12.05 9.04
C GLY A 139 1.86 -13.26 8.15
N CYS A 140 1.03 -13.50 7.11
CA CYS A 140 1.21 -14.60 6.17
C CYS A 140 2.40 -14.38 5.26
N ILE A 141 2.59 -13.17 4.73
CA ILE A 141 3.74 -12.80 3.90
C ILE A 141 4.98 -12.47 4.74
N GLU A 142 4.85 -12.46 6.07
CA GLU A 142 5.93 -12.16 7.03
C GLU A 142 6.52 -10.75 6.86
N ALA A 143 5.68 -9.77 6.52
CA ALA A 143 6.10 -8.39 6.28
C ALA A 143 6.89 -7.81 7.46
N THR A 144 8.05 -7.23 7.16
CA THR A 144 8.91 -6.57 8.14
C THR A 144 8.38 -5.20 8.53
N GLY A 145 8.86 -4.66 9.65
CA GLY A 145 8.50 -3.32 10.08
C GLY A 145 8.86 -2.23 9.07
N GLU A 146 9.96 -2.41 8.31
CA GLU A 146 10.39 -1.46 7.27
C GLU A 146 9.44 -1.49 6.06
N GLU A 147 9.11 -2.67 5.54
CA GLU A 147 8.13 -2.83 4.46
C GLU A 147 6.75 -2.29 4.84
N ILE A 148 6.35 -2.43 6.11
CA ILE A 148 5.10 -1.85 6.61
C ILE A 148 5.17 -0.31 6.64
N ILE A 149 6.31 0.27 7.04
CA ILE A 149 6.51 1.72 7.03
C ILE A 149 6.46 2.24 5.59
N ASP A 150 7.15 1.57 4.67
CA ASP A 150 7.20 1.99 3.27
C ASP A 150 5.87 1.77 2.57
N ALA A 151 5.08 0.74 2.93
CA ALA A 151 3.73 0.56 2.40
C ALA A 151 2.83 1.74 2.79
N ARG A 152 2.94 2.25 4.02
CA ARG A 152 2.21 3.45 4.47
C ARG A 152 2.65 4.69 3.72
N ASN A 153 3.96 4.86 3.53
CA ASN A 153 4.51 5.96 2.75
C ASN A 153 4.02 5.89 1.29
N LEU A 154 3.93 4.69 0.72
CA LEU A 154 3.43 4.45 -0.64
C LEU A 154 1.94 4.79 -0.76
N VAL A 155 1.08 4.37 0.19
CA VAL A 155 -0.34 4.75 0.20
C VAL A 155 -0.48 6.27 0.20
N TYR A 156 0.24 6.95 1.09
CA TYR A 156 0.18 8.41 1.15
C TYR A 156 0.74 9.07 -0.10
N TRP A 157 1.84 8.56 -0.65
CA TRP A 157 2.43 9.05 -1.88
C TRP A 157 1.45 8.96 -3.05
N THR A 158 0.79 7.82 -3.27
CA THR A 158 -0.19 7.65 -4.36
C THR A 158 -1.32 8.67 -4.27
N LEU A 159 -1.81 8.96 -3.06
CA LEU A 159 -2.86 9.96 -2.87
C LEU A 159 -2.35 11.40 -3.09
N LEU A 160 -1.13 11.66 -2.65
CA LEU A 160 -0.48 12.96 -2.81
C LEU A 160 -0.18 13.24 -4.29
N ASP A 161 0.25 12.23 -5.04
CA ASP A 161 0.51 12.29 -6.48
C ASP A 161 -0.76 12.66 -7.25
N ASN A 162 -1.87 11.97 -6.98
CA ASN A 162 -3.17 12.28 -7.59
C ASN A 162 -3.62 13.73 -7.31
N VAL A 163 -3.45 14.22 -6.07
CA VAL A 163 -3.84 15.59 -5.68
C VAL A 163 -2.96 16.66 -6.34
N VAL A 164 -1.67 16.36 -6.56
CA VAL A 164 -0.74 17.30 -7.20
C VAL A 164 -0.90 17.28 -8.73
N GLU A 165 -1.31 16.17 -9.33
CA GLU A 165 -1.62 16.06 -10.76
C GLU A 165 -2.72 17.06 -11.20
N ASP A 166 -3.67 17.35 -10.30
CA ASP A 166 -4.74 18.34 -10.54
C ASP A 166 -4.27 19.80 -10.49
N GLU A 167 -2.97 20.05 -10.23
CA GLU A 167 -2.27 21.35 -10.18
C GLU A 167 -2.79 22.35 -9.12
N VAL A 168 -3.88 22.02 -8.43
CA VAL A 168 -4.54 22.88 -7.45
C VAL A 168 -4.96 22.04 -6.26
N ILE A 169 -4.37 22.30 -5.10
CA ILE A 169 -4.76 21.65 -3.84
C ILE A 169 -5.87 22.47 -3.17
N THR A 170 -7.09 21.94 -3.22
CA THR A 170 -8.26 22.51 -2.57
C THR A 170 -8.21 22.38 -1.03
N ASP A 171 -9.08 23.12 -0.34
CA ASP A 171 -9.24 22.97 1.12
C ASP A 171 -9.69 21.55 1.50
N GLU A 172 -10.58 20.95 0.69
CA GLU A 172 -11.11 19.60 0.90
C GLU A 172 -10.04 18.51 0.76
N GLU A 173 -9.18 18.62 -0.26
CA GLU A 173 -8.06 17.70 -0.45
C GLU A 173 -7.03 17.86 0.66
N HIS A 174 -6.73 19.08 1.07
CA HIS A 174 -5.82 19.33 2.18
C HIS A 174 -6.35 18.72 3.50
N GLU A 175 -7.64 18.86 3.79
CA GLU A 175 -8.29 18.21 4.94
C GLU A 175 -8.28 16.68 4.82
N THR A 176 -8.51 16.16 3.62
CA THR A 176 -8.49 14.72 3.33
C THR A 176 -7.09 14.15 3.54
N LEU A 177 -6.04 14.77 3.00
CA LEU A 177 -4.64 14.39 3.22
C LEU A 177 -4.29 14.40 4.72
N ALA A 178 -4.76 15.41 5.47
CA ALA A 178 -4.53 15.48 6.91
C ALA A 178 -5.22 14.34 7.68
N ARG A 179 -6.44 13.95 7.28
CA ARG A 179 -7.16 12.80 7.84
C ARG A 179 -6.42 11.50 7.53
N ILE A 180 -6.05 11.28 6.28
CA ILE A 180 -5.38 10.04 5.84
C ILE A 180 -4.01 9.89 6.50
N ARG A 181 -3.23 10.98 6.59
CA ARG A 181 -1.96 11.01 7.33
C ARG A 181 -2.12 10.47 8.76
N LYS A 182 -3.23 10.82 9.41
CA LYS A 182 -3.54 10.37 10.77
C LYS A 182 -3.90 8.89 10.82
N GLU A 183 -4.74 8.41 9.91
CA GLU A 183 -5.10 6.98 9.79
C GLU A 183 -3.86 6.12 9.46
N LEU A 184 -2.99 6.63 8.60
CA LEU A 184 -1.70 6.01 8.28
C LEU A 184 -0.65 6.19 9.37
N GLU A 185 -0.92 6.90 10.46
CA GLU A 185 -0.01 7.14 11.60
C GLU A 185 1.36 7.73 11.22
N LEU A 186 1.45 8.45 10.10
CA LEU A 186 2.72 8.91 9.54
C LEU A 186 3.39 9.96 10.44
N ASP A 187 4.70 9.80 10.65
CA ASP A 187 5.47 10.79 11.39
C ASP A 187 5.64 12.08 10.58
N GLU A 188 5.81 13.20 11.28
CA GLU A 188 5.88 14.52 10.65
C GLU A 188 7.11 14.69 9.74
N LYS A 189 8.19 13.97 10.03
CA LYS A 189 9.41 14.06 9.24
C LYS A 189 9.20 13.41 7.88
N ASN A 190 8.72 12.17 7.85
CA ASN A 190 8.43 11.45 6.61
C ASN A 190 7.41 12.20 5.76
N VAL A 191 6.38 12.80 6.38
CA VAL A 191 5.39 13.60 5.64
C VAL A 191 6.03 14.81 4.96
N LYS A 192 6.91 15.55 5.66
CA LYS A 192 7.64 16.68 5.05
C LYS A 192 8.56 16.23 3.92
N ASP A 193 9.25 15.11 4.10
CA ASP A 193 10.13 14.55 3.06
C ASP A 193 9.33 14.14 1.82
N LEU A 194 8.14 13.53 1.99
CA LEU A 194 7.22 13.19 0.89
C LEU A 194 6.64 14.43 0.21
N HIS A 195 6.22 15.45 0.98
CA HIS A 195 5.74 16.72 0.42
C HIS A 195 6.82 17.46 -0.37
N GLN A 196 8.06 17.46 0.12
CA GLN A 196 9.17 18.07 -0.61
C GLN A 196 9.41 17.32 -1.92
N LYS A 197 9.45 15.99 -1.85
CA LYS A 197 9.69 15.13 -3.01
C LYS A 197 8.61 15.28 -4.08
N ILE A 198 7.33 15.34 -3.74
CA ILE A 198 6.28 15.46 -4.77
C ILE A 198 6.36 16.78 -5.53
N ILE A 199 6.68 17.86 -4.82
CA ILE A 199 6.80 19.18 -5.44
C ILE A 199 8.04 19.25 -6.34
N GLU A 200 9.15 18.62 -5.94
CA GLU A 200 10.36 18.50 -6.76
C GLU A 200 10.14 17.60 -8.00
N ASP A 201 9.44 16.48 -7.81
CA ASP A 201 9.08 15.55 -8.89
C ASP A 201 8.17 16.23 -9.90
N TYR A 202 7.11 16.92 -9.43
CA TYR A 202 6.20 17.68 -10.28
C TYR A 202 6.93 18.81 -11.03
N TYR A 203 7.74 19.63 -10.35
CA TYR A 203 8.56 20.65 -11.02
C TYR A 203 9.46 20.05 -12.12
N SER A 204 10.12 18.92 -11.82
CA SER A 204 10.99 18.23 -12.77
C SER A 204 10.21 17.69 -13.98
N ILE A 205 8.97 17.24 -13.77
CA ILE A 205 8.05 16.81 -14.84
C ILE A 205 7.66 18.02 -15.70
N THR A 206 7.23 19.13 -15.08
CA THR A 206 6.85 20.36 -15.79
C THR A 206 8.01 20.89 -16.64
N CYS A 207 9.23 20.92 -16.11
CA CYS A 207 10.44 21.26 -16.88
C CYS A 207 10.62 20.37 -18.11
N LYS A 208 10.44 19.05 -17.98
CA LYS A 208 10.64 18.10 -19.09
C LYS A 208 9.64 18.29 -20.23
N PHE A 209 8.43 18.74 -19.92
CA PHE A 209 7.37 18.94 -20.89
C PHE A 209 7.25 20.39 -21.40
N SER A 210 8.05 21.32 -20.86
CA SER A 210 8.16 22.69 -21.38
C SER A 210 9.03 22.75 -22.65
N GLU A 211 8.65 23.62 -23.59
CA GLU A 211 9.41 23.84 -24.83
C GLU A 211 10.82 24.38 -24.59
N ASP A 212 10.99 25.23 -23.57
CA ASP A 212 12.25 25.89 -23.24
C ASP A 212 13.00 25.20 -22.09
N GLY A 213 12.46 24.10 -21.56
CA GLY A 213 13.01 23.37 -20.41
C GLY A 213 12.76 24.03 -19.05
N GLU A 214 12.03 25.16 -19.03
CA GLU A 214 11.63 25.90 -17.84
C GLU A 214 10.10 26.03 -17.79
N PRO A 215 9.44 25.83 -16.63
CA PRO A 215 8.00 26.02 -16.51
C PRO A 215 7.63 27.48 -16.78
N ASP A 216 6.43 27.70 -17.32
CA ASP A 216 5.92 29.05 -17.52
C ASP A 216 5.56 29.74 -16.18
N PRO A 217 5.34 31.07 -16.16
CA PRO A 217 5.06 31.78 -14.92
C PRO A 217 3.82 31.30 -14.15
N ASP A 218 2.79 30.82 -14.85
CA ASP A 218 1.54 30.35 -14.23
C ASP A 218 1.79 28.98 -13.57
N GLN A 219 2.51 28.09 -14.26
CA GLN A 219 2.95 26.80 -13.71
C GLN A 219 3.85 27.00 -12.47
N ILE A 220 4.80 27.93 -12.52
CA ILE A 220 5.65 28.25 -11.36
C ILE A 220 4.80 28.71 -10.18
N GLU A 221 3.76 29.51 -10.42
CA GLU A 221 2.89 30.00 -9.35
C GLU A 221 2.04 28.86 -8.76
N ASN A 222 1.47 27.99 -9.59
CA ASN A 222 0.75 26.80 -9.13
C ASN A 222 1.67 25.93 -8.23
N ILE A 223 2.92 25.69 -8.63
CA ILE A 223 3.87 24.91 -7.85
C ILE A 223 4.16 25.58 -6.49
N LYS A 224 4.30 26.91 -6.45
CA LYS A 224 4.46 27.64 -5.17
C LYS A 224 3.23 27.55 -4.29
N GLU A 225 2.04 27.67 -4.86
CA GLU A 225 0.79 27.56 -4.11
C GLU A 225 0.62 26.16 -3.51
N MET A 226 0.87 25.11 -4.30
CA MET A 226 0.89 23.73 -3.82
C MET A 226 1.97 23.51 -2.75
N ALA A 227 3.19 24.03 -2.94
CA ALA A 227 4.24 23.95 -1.95
C ALA A 227 3.85 24.62 -0.61
N ALA A 228 3.23 25.80 -0.67
CA ALA A 228 2.76 26.52 0.50
C ALA A 228 1.65 25.75 1.23
N ARG A 229 0.70 25.17 0.49
CA ARG A 229 -0.37 24.30 1.00
C ARG A 229 0.18 23.08 1.72
N LEU A 230 1.20 22.44 1.15
CA LEU A 230 1.88 21.29 1.75
C LEU A 230 2.89 21.67 2.85
N GLY A 231 3.10 22.97 3.10
CA GLY A 231 4.00 23.47 4.14
C GLY A 231 5.49 23.26 3.82
N VAL A 232 5.85 23.19 2.53
CA VAL A 232 7.24 23.04 2.06
C VAL A 232 7.73 24.32 1.38
N THR A 233 9.04 24.53 1.40
CA THR A 233 9.66 25.72 0.80
C THR A 233 10.41 25.33 -0.45
N VAL A 234 9.99 25.86 -1.59
CA VAL A 234 10.66 25.67 -2.87
C VAL A 234 11.69 26.76 -3.15
N LYS A 235 12.78 26.38 -3.81
CA LYS A 235 13.76 27.30 -4.40
C LYS A 235 13.99 26.85 -5.83
N PHE A 236 13.61 27.72 -6.77
CA PHE A 236 13.83 27.55 -8.20
C PHE A 236 15.09 28.32 -8.60
#